data_AF-A0AA93BD04-F1
#
_entry.id   AF-A0AA93BD04-F1
#
_cell.length_a   1.000
_cell.length_b   1.000
_cell.length_c   1.000
_cell.angle_alpha   90.00
_cell.angle_beta   90.00
_cell.angle_gamma   90.00
#
_symmetry.space_group_name_H-M   'P 1'
#
loop_
_entity.id
_entity.type
_entity.pdbx_description
1 polymer ?
#
loop_
_entity_poly.entity_id
_entity_poly.type
_entity_poly.pdbx_seq_one_letter_code
_entity_poly.pdbx_strand_id
1 'polypeptide(L)'
;MKKNKKKVKRDVLLLYFRRRRIRDALNERWWELDKIRVELYKLVEYAKIQSRYCVNPISHRIVGRYLRELEREEARISRLQTKYDLWASRLSYWVDLYESALYRQHPDDGI
;
A
#
# COMPACT_ATOMS: atom_id res chain seq x y z
N MET A 1 32.16 17.11 -19.85
CA MET A 1 30.86 17.82 -20.01
C MET A 1 30.51 18.59 -18.75
N LYS A 2 30.55 19.94 -18.75
CA LYS A 2 30.01 20.74 -17.64
C LYS A 2 28.48 20.65 -17.66
N LYS A 3 27.87 19.85 -16.77
CA LYS A 3 26.40 19.81 -16.62
C LYS A 3 25.91 21.19 -16.15
N ASN A 4 24.84 21.70 -16.76
CA ASN A 4 24.25 22.98 -16.39
C ASN A 4 23.62 22.89 -14.99
N LYS A 5 24.27 23.51 -13.99
CA LYS A 5 23.88 23.45 -12.58
C LYS A 5 22.42 23.86 -12.33
N LYS A 6 21.90 24.85 -13.07
CA LYS A 6 20.50 25.32 -12.93
C LYS A 6 19.50 24.24 -13.36
N LYS A 7 19.79 23.53 -14.45
CA LYS A 7 18.95 22.44 -14.95
C LYS A 7 18.89 21.29 -13.95
N VAL A 8 20.05 20.90 -13.41
CA VAL A 8 20.13 19.82 -12.41
C VAL A 8 19.29 20.11 -11.17
N LYS A 9 19.34 21.35 -10.64
CA LYS A 9 18.50 21.74 -9.49
C LYS A 9 17.00 21.61 -9.77
N ARG A 10 16.55 22.07 -10.95
CA ARG A 10 15.14 21.96 -11.37
C ARG A 10 14.71 20.49 -11.51
N ASP A 11 15.56 19.65 -12.09
CA ASP A 11 15.27 18.24 -12.30
C ASP A 11 15.14 17.50 -10.95
N VAL A 12 16.02 17.78 -9.98
CA VAL A 12 15.95 17.20 -8.63
C VAL A 12 14.67 17.61 -7.91
N LEU A 13 14.29 18.88 -7.97
CA LEU A 13 13.06 19.39 -7.35
C LEU A 13 11.81 18.74 -7.97
N LEU A 14 11.76 18.60 -9.30
CA LEU A 14 10.67 17.90 -9.98
C LEU A 14 10.59 16.42 -9.60
N LEU A 15 11.75 15.75 -9.46
CA LEU A 15 11.81 14.37 -8.99
C LEU A 15 11.30 14.23 -7.56
N TYR A 16 11.63 15.16 -6.66
CA TYR A 16 11.10 15.19 -5.29
C TYR A 16 9.57 15.23 -5.29
N PHE A 17 8.96 16.21 -5.97
CA PHE A 17 7.50 16.34 -6.01
C PHE A 17 6.83 15.12 -6.65
N ARG A 18 7.43 14.56 -7.72
CA ARG A 18 6.91 13.36 -8.36
C ARG A 18 6.93 12.16 -7.41
N ARG A 19 8.01 11.96 -6.66
CA ARG A 19 8.12 10.87 -5.68
C ARG A 19 7.12 11.02 -4.54
N ARG A 20 6.99 12.24 -3.99
CA ARG A 20 6.01 12.55 -2.94
C ARG A 20 4.59 12.24 -3.39
N ARG A 21 4.18 12.73 -4.57
CA ARG A 21 2.85 12.46 -5.13
C ARG A 21 2.58 10.97 -5.34
N ILE A 22 3.56 10.22 -5.85
CA ILE A 22 3.40 8.77 -6.05
C ILE A 22 3.30 8.04 -4.70
N ARG A 23 4.12 8.42 -3.72
CA ARG A 23 4.06 7.85 -2.36
C ARG A 23 2.68 8.07 -1.75
N ASP A 24 2.16 9.29 -1.83
CA ASP A 24 0.87 9.64 -1.24
C ASP A 24 -0.27 8.84 -1.90
N ALA A 25 -0.25 8.71 -3.23
CA ALA A 25 -1.21 7.87 -3.96
C ALA A 25 -1.11 6.37 -3.60
N LEU A 26 0.11 5.87 -3.35
CA LEU A 26 0.31 4.49 -2.89
C LEU A 26 -0.25 4.27 -1.48
N ASN A 27 -0.08 5.24 -0.59
CA ASN A 27 -0.65 5.20 0.76
C ASN A 27 -2.18 5.24 0.72
N GLU A 28 -2.77 6.12 -0.08
CA GLU A 28 -4.23 6.17 -0.29
C GLU A 28 -4.75 4.81 -0.78
N ARG A 29 -4.09 4.24 -1.79
CA ARG A 29 -4.47 2.93 -2.33
C ARG A 29 -4.31 1.81 -1.32
N TRP A 30 -3.30 1.88 -0.46
CA TRP A 30 -3.11 0.92 0.64
C TRP A 30 -4.27 0.96 1.63
N TRP A 31 -4.73 2.17 2.01
CA TRP A 31 -5.88 2.36 2.90
C TRP A 31 -7.19 1.89 2.27
N GLU A 32 -7.38 2.08 0.97
CA GLU A 32 -8.52 1.51 0.25
C GLU A 32 -8.53 -0.02 0.33
N LEU A 33 -7.37 -0.66 0.16
CA LEU A 33 -7.26 -2.11 0.30
C LEU A 33 -7.51 -2.58 1.73
N ASP A 34 -7.13 -1.80 2.74
CA ASP A 34 -7.35 -2.16 4.14
C ASP A 34 -8.84 -2.21 4.48
N LYS A 35 -9.62 -1.24 3.99
CA LYS A 35 -11.10 -1.25 4.12
C LYS A 35 -11.69 -2.53 3.52
N ILE A 36 -11.24 -2.93 2.34
CA ILE A 36 -11.72 -4.15 1.68
C ILE A 36 -11.30 -5.38 2.50
N ARG A 37 -10.06 -5.42 3.00
CA ARG A 37 -9.55 -6.54 3.81
C ARG A 37 -10.35 -6.72 5.10
N VAL A 38 -10.73 -5.64 5.77
CA VAL A 38 -11.57 -5.69 6.98
C VAL A 38 -12.94 -6.31 6.68
N GLU A 39 -13.59 -5.92 5.59
CA GLU A 39 -14.86 -6.53 5.18
C GLU A 39 -14.69 -7.99 4.78
N LEU A 40 -13.62 -8.32 4.06
CA LEU A 40 -13.33 -9.69 3.64
C LEU A 40 -13.07 -10.61 4.84
N TYR A 41 -12.34 -10.12 5.86
CA TYR A 41 -12.11 -10.86 7.09
C TYR A 41 -13.42 -11.25 7.79
N LYS A 42 -14.38 -10.31 7.88
CA LYS A 42 -15.72 -10.61 8.43
C LYS A 42 -16.42 -11.72 7.65
N LEU A 43 -16.37 -11.68 6.32
CA LEU A 43 -16.97 -12.71 5.46
C LEU A 43 -16.29 -14.07 5.61
N VAL A 44 -14.96 -14.10 5.71
CA VAL A 44 -14.18 -15.32 5.96
C VAL A 44 -14.59 -15.95 7.29
N GLU A 45 -14.63 -15.17 8.37
CA GLU A 45 -15.01 -15.66 9.69
C GLU A 45 -16.46 -16.15 9.72
N TYR A 46 -17.37 -15.43 9.07
CA TYR A 46 -18.74 -15.87 8.91
C TYR A 46 -18.84 -17.21 8.15
N ALA A 47 -18.12 -17.36 7.04
CA ALA A 47 -18.09 -18.59 6.26
C ALA A 47 -17.47 -19.77 7.04
N LYS A 48 -16.44 -19.53 7.86
CA LYS A 48 -15.84 -20.54 8.75
C LYS A 48 -16.87 -21.04 9.77
N ILE A 49 -17.62 -20.13 10.39
CA ILE A 49 -18.69 -20.48 11.34
C ILE A 49 -19.76 -21.31 10.62
N GLN A 50 -20.26 -20.83 9.48
CA GLN A 50 -21.25 -21.56 8.69
C GLN A 50 -20.77 -22.97 8.31
N SER A 51 -19.51 -23.11 7.90
CA SER A 51 -18.94 -24.41 7.54
C SER A 51 -18.94 -25.39 8.72
N ARG A 52 -18.64 -24.92 9.94
CA ARG A 52 -18.61 -25.76 11.14
C ARG A 52 -19.99 -26.30 11.53
N TYR A 53 -21.04 -25.51 11.32
CA TYR A 53 -22.41 -25.88 11.69
C TYR A 53 -23.23 -26.43 10.52
N CYS A 54 -22.63 -26.60 9.34
CA CYS A 54 -23.32 -27.10 8.16
C CYS A 54 -23.48 -28.63 8.21
N VAL A 55 -24.68 -29.09 8.55
CA VAL A 55 -25.00 -30.53 8.62
C VAL A 55 -25.24 -31.14 7.24
N ASN A 56 -25.72 -30.34 6.27
CA ASN A 56 -25.99 -30.82 4.92
C ASN A 56 -24.68 -30.92 4.09
N PRO A 57 -24.32 -32.11 3.56
CA PRO A 57 -23.09 -32.30 2.79
C PRO A 57 -22.97 -31.43 1.53
N ILE A 58 -24.08 -31.10 0.87
CA ILE A 58 -24.10 -30.25 -0.32
C ILE A 58 -23.79 -28.81 0.08
N SER A 59 -24.48 -28.30 1.11
CA SER A 59 -24.25 -26.96 1.64
C SER A 59 -22.83 -26.80 2.17
N HIS A 60 -22.29 -27.82 2.85
CA HIS A 60 -20.89 -27.84 3.31
C HIS A 60 -19.90 -27.72 2.15
N ARG A 61 -20.12 -28.44 1.03
CA ARG A 61 -19.27 -28.31 -0.17
C ARG A 61 -19.34 -26.92 -0.80
N ILE A 62 -20.52 -26.32 -0.84
CA ILE A 62 -20.74 -24.98 -1.37
C ILE A 62 -20.02 -23.94 -0.51
N VAL A 63 -20.26 -23.94 0.81
CA VAL A 63 -19.60 -23.05 1.77
C VAL A 63 -18.08 -23.23 1.72
N GLY A 64 -17.59 -24.46 1.65
CA GLY A 64 -16.16 -24.73 1.52
C GLY A 64 -15.54 -24.22 0.21
N ARG A 65 -16.32 -24.09 -0.88
CA ARG A 65 -15.83 -23.45 -2.12
C ARG A 65 -15.72 -21.94 -1.93
N TYR A 66 -16.75 -21.31 -1.37
CA TYR A 66 -16.73 -19.88 -1.07
C TYR A 66 -15.63 -19.50 -0.08
N LEU A 67 -15.43 -20.28 0.98
CA LEU A 67 -14.36 -20.04 1.94
C LEU A 67 -12.98 -20.00 1.26
N ARG A 68 -12.69 -20.96 0.38
CA ARG A 68 -11.43 -20.98 -0.39
C ARG A 68 -11.28 -19.79 -1.33
N GLU A 69 -12.37 -19.31 -1.92
CA GLU A 69 -12.36 -18.12 -2.78
C GLU A 69 -12.07 -16.86 -1.96
N LEU A 70 -12.73 -16.71 -0.81
CA LEU A 70 -12.52 -15.60 0.12
C LEU A 70 -11.08 -15.57 0.66
N GLU A 71 -10.54 -16.71 1.09
CA GLU A 71 -9.16 -16.84 1.57
C GLU A 71 -8.12 -16.50 0.48
N ARG A 72 -8.40 -16.86 -0.78
CA ARG A 72 -7.53 -16.48 -1.91
C ARG A 72 -7.54 -14.99 -2.17
N GLU A 73 -8.71 -14.36 -2.11
CA GLU A 73 -8.84 -12.91 -2.25
C GLU A 73 -8.13 -12.18 -1.10
N GLU A 74 -8.21 -12.69 0.12
CA GLU A 74 -7.53 -12.12 1.28
C GLU A 74 -6.01 -12.17 1.09
N ALA A 75 -5.49 -13.32 0.67
CA ALA A 75 -4.07 -13.47 0.34
C ALA A 75 -3.65 -12.58 -0.85
N ARG A 76 -4.53 -12.34 -1.82
CA ARG A 76 -4.25 -11.43 -2.95
C ARG A 76 -4.14 -9.98 -2.47
N ILE A 77 -5.10 -9.53 -1.65
CA ILE A 77 -5.13 -8.16 -1.10
C ILE A 77 -3.93 -7.92 -0.19
N SER A 78 -3.62 -8.87 0.70
CA SER A 78 -2.47 -8.78 1.61
C SER A 78 -1.13 -8.66 0.85
N ARG A 79 -0.96 -9.41 -0.25
CA ARG A 79 0.22 -9.27 -1.13
C ARG A 79 0.27 -7.91 -1.83
N LEU A 80 -0.86 -7.36 -2.25
CA LEU A 80 -0.93 -6.02 -2.84
C LEU A 80 -0.57 -4.93 -1.84
N GLN A 81 -1.09 -5.01 -0.61
CA GLN A 81 -0.72 -4.10 0.48
C GLN A 81 0.78 -4.13 0.75
N THR A 82 1.36 -5.33 0.93
CA THR A 82 2.81 -5.49 1.12
C THR A 82 3.63 -4.87 -0.03
N LYS A 83 3.16 -5.04 -1.26
CA LYS A 83 3.81 -4.43 -2.44
C LYS A 83 3.77 -2.91 -2.38
N TYR A 84 2.63 -2.33 -2.01
CA TYR A 84 2.49 -0.87 -1.89
C TYR A 84 3.29 -0.31 -0.73
N ASP A 85 3.35 -1.00 0.42
CA ASP A 85 4.22 -0.63 1.54
C ASP A 85 5.67 -0.55 1.11
N LEU A 86 6.18 -1.60 0.47
CA LEU A 86 7.57 -1.62 -0.02
C LEU A 86 7.86 -0.48 -0.98
N TRP A 87 6.92 -0.13 -1.86
CA TRP A 87 7.08 0.98 -2.79
C TRP A 87 7.03 2.33 -2.09
N ALA A 88 6.08 2.52 -1.17
CA ALA A 88 5.94 3.73 -0.39
C ALA A 88 7.19 3.97 0.48
N SER A 89 7.69 2.96 1.20
CA SER A 89 8.91 3.06 2.02
C SER A 89 10.14 3.42 1.20
N ARG A 90 10.30 2.83 0.00
CA ARG A 90 11.41 3.17 -0.91
C ARG A 90 11.34 4.62 -1.40
N LEU A 91 10.13 5.13 -1.64
CA LEU A 91 9.95 6.53 -2.02
C LEU A 91 10.16 7.47 -0.84
N SER A 92 9.69 7.11 0.37
CA SER A 92 9.92 7.86 1.60
C SER A 92 11.40 8.07 1.84
N TYR A 93 12.24 7.03 1.74
CA TYR A 93 13.70 7.18 1.88
C TYR A 93 14.27 8.33 1.03
N TRP A 94 13.87 8.43 -0.24
CA TRP A 94 14.36 9.48 -1.13
C TRP A 94 13.75 10.86 -0.85
N VAL A 95 12.53 10.90 -0.34
CA VAL A 95 11.85 12.13 0.10
C VAL A 95 12.55 12.66 1.36
N ASP A 96 12.73 11.81 2.37
CA ASP A 96 13.35 12.14 3.65
C ASP A 96 14.81 12.58 3.47
N LEU A 97 15.55 11.93 2.57
CA LEU A 97 16.91 12.33 2.21
C LEU A 97 16.95 13.74 1.60
N TYR A 98 16.00 14.06 0.71
CA TYR A 98 15.90 15.38 0.10
C TYR A 98 15.52 16.44 1.14
N GLU A 99 14.54 16.17 1.98
CA GLU A 99 14.07 17.08 3.04
C GLU A 99 15.17 17.34 4.07
N SER A 100 15.90 16.30 4.48
CA SER A 100 17.06 16.43 5.37
C SER A 100 18.17 17.27 4.75
N ALA A 101 18.44 17.10 3.45
CA ALA A 101 19.43 17.90 2.74
C ALA A 101 19.00 19.36 2.59
N LEU A 102 17.71 19.60 2.36
CA LEU A 102 17.12 20.93 2.27
C LEU A 102 17.20 21.66 3.62
N TYR A 103 16.79 20.98 4.70
CA TYR A 103 16.84 21.50 6.07
C TYR A 103 18.26 21.91 6.48
N ARG A 104 19.30 21.14 6.10
CA ARG A 104 20.70 21.55 6.35
C ARG A 104 21.13 22.80 5.58
N GLN A 105 20.56 23.07 4.42
CA GLN A 105 20.89 24.25 3.62
C GLN A 105 20.15 25.49 4.11
N HIS A 106 18.96 25.28 4.68
CA HIS A 106 18.05 26.33 5.12
C HIS A 106 17.46 25.97 6.49
N PRO A 107 18.28 25.99 7.57
CA PRO A 107 17.84 25.54 8.90
C PRO A 107 16.81 26.47 9.54
N ASP A 108 16.81 27.76 9.15
CA ASP A 108 15.89 28.79 9.66
C ASP A 108 14.58 28.88 8.84
N ASP A 109 14.54 28.25 7.66
CA ASP A 109 13.33 28.10 6.85
C ASP A 109 12.58 26.84 7.34
N GLY A 110 12.08 26.90 8.58
CA GLY A 110 11.21 25.87 9.14
C GLY A 110 9.96 25.68 8.28
N ILE A 111 9.57 24.42 8.06
CA ILE A 111 8.28 24.03 7.47
C ILE A 111 7.14 24.47 8.40
#